data_AF-A0AAW6IAP3-F1
#
_entry.id   AF-A0AAW6IAP3-F1
#
_cell.length_a   1.000
_cell.length_b   1.000
_cell.length_c   1.000
_cell.angle_alpha   90.00
_cell.angle_beta   90.00
_cell.angle_gamma   90.00
#
_symmetry.space_group_name_H-M   'P 1'
#
loop_
_entity.id
_entity.type
_entity.pdbx_description
1 polymer ?
#
loop_
_entity_poly.entity_id
_entity_poly.type
_entity_poly.pdbx_seq_one_letter_code
_entity_poly.pdbx_strand_id
1 'polypeptide(L)'
;QIAARRQIREKLPSWYENGQLIFPAKIAAEQCSSEQTAAYKQELIGESWTVCDLTGGLGIDSYFLSLKAKHLTYIERFPAYCEAAKHNFSVLGANNITVVNADTAQAVDTLPEVDAFYIDPARRGESNKRVFALQDCEPDLPGLLPELLKRSPRLIAKLSPMADIQMTLELLPGTTSVHVLSVRNECKELLFVTEREADGREPSIRCINFGPDGMQSFSFTLEEERNAVLVPVSQVGAYLYEPNTSVLKAGAFKQVAVRTGVKKLQVSSHLYTSDQLLPDFPGRRFRVDEVLPFTGKLCKGLSKTIPQANITVRNFPLSVEDLRKRTKIADGGHVYLFATTLADGEKVLVRCSKA
;
A
#
# COMPACT_ATOMS: atom_id res chain seq x y z
N GLN A 1 -2.30 -0.11 27.95
CA GLN A 1 -1.34 -1.22 27.71
C GLN A 1 -2.00 -2.47 27.13
N ILE A 2 -2.89 -3.20 27.83
CA ILE A 2 -3.48 -4.48 27.32
C ILE A 2 -4.17 -4.33 25.94
N ALA A 3 -5.06 -3.34 25.81
CA ALA A 3 -5.80 -3.10 24.56
C ALA A 3 -4.86 -2.78 23.38
N ALA A 4 -3.89 -1.88 23.59
CA ALA A 4 -2.89 -1.52 22.58
C ALA A 4 -2.03 -2.72 22.15
N ARG A 5 -1.55 -3.53 23.11
CA ARG A 5 -0.78 -4.74 22.84
C ARG A 5 -1.54 -5.75 22.00
N ARG A 6 -2.84 -5.94 22.26
CA ARG A 6 -3.67 -6.84 21.45
C ARG A 6 -3.74 -6.41 19.97
N GLN A 7 -3.71 -5.11 19.70
CA GLN A 7 -3.82 -4.56 18.35
C GLN A 7 -2.53 -4.69 17.54
N ILE A 8 -1.38 -4.60 18.21
CA ILE A 8 -0.09 -4.68 17.52
C ILE A 8 0.39 -6.11 17.29
N ARG A 9 -0.21 -7.13 17.92
CA ARG A 9 0.28 -8.52 17.88
C ARG A 9 0.62 -9.04 16.48
N GLU A 10 -0.28 -8.83 15.53
CA GLU A 10 -0.05 -9.28 14.14
C GLU A 10 0.74 -8.27 13.31
N LYS A 11 0.69 -7.00 13.70
CA LYS A 11 1.23 -5.87 12.95
C LYS A 11 2.72 -5.64 13.25
N LEU A 12 3.13 -5.90 14.50
CA LEU A 12 4.44 -5.65 15.09
C LEU A 12 4.79 -6.77 16.08
N PRO A 13 5.04 -8.00 15.61
CA PRO A 13 5.30 -9.14 16.47
C PRO A 13 6.49 -8.90 17.40
N SER A 14 7.59 -8.30 16.93
CA SER A 14 8.77 -8.03 17.77
C SER A 14 8.48 -7.06 18.93
N TRP A 15 7.69 -6.02 18.67
CA TRP A 15 7.28 -5.06 19.70
C TRP A 15 6.22 -5.66 20.66
N TYR A 16 5.36 -6.55 20.16
CA TYR A 16 4.38 -7.25 20.97
C TYR A 16 5.04 -8.19 21.98
N GLU A 17 6.04 -8.94 21.53
CA GLU A 17 6.81 -9.90 22.34
C GLU A 17 7.64 -9.20 23.43
N ASN A 18 8.06 -7.96 23.20
CA ASN A 18 8.76 -7.17 24.20
C ASN A 18 7.78 -6.58 25.24
N GLY A 19 7.66 -7.25 26.39
CA GLY A 19 6.80 -6.86 27.51
C GLY A 19 7.14 -5.52 28.18
N GLN A 20 8.34 -4.98 27.93
CA GLN A 20 8.83 -3.75 28.56
C GLN A 20 8.43 -2.48 27.79
N LEU A 21 8.00 -2.61 26.53
CA LEU A 21 7.57 -1.46 25.73
C LEU A 21 6.27 -0.83 26.24
N ILE A 22 6.21 0.49 26.13
CA ILE A 22 5.10 1.33 26.58
C ILE A 22 4.38 1.90 25.36
N PHE A 23 3.06 1.76 25.35
CA PHE A 23 2.20 2.35 24.33
C PHE A 23 1.47 3.56 24.93
N PRO A 24 1.77 4.80 24.50
CA PRO A 24 1.24 6.01 25.14
C PRO A 24 -0.27 6.16 24.92
N ALA A 25 -0.79 5.67 23.80
CA ALA A 25 -2.22 5.70 23.49
C ALA A 25 -2.67 4.48 22.67
N LYS A 26 -3.96 4.15 22.75
CA LYS A 26 -4.58 3.10 21.93
C LYS A 26 -4.53 3.46 20.44
N ILE A 27 -4.86 4.71 20.11
CA ILE A 27 -4.90 5.20 18.73
C ILE A 27 -3.52 5.12 18.05
N ALA A 28 -2.44 5.37 18.79
CA ALA A 28 -1.08 5.24 18.29
C ALA A 28 -0.76 3.79 17.87
N ALA A 29 -1.22 2.80 18.64
CA ALA A 29 -1.08 1.39 18.29
C ALA A 29 -1.93 1.00 17.07
N GLU A 30 -3.10 1.60 16.89
CA GLU A 30 -3.95 1.39 15.70
C GLU A 30 -3.31 1.97 14.43
N GLN A 31 -2.74 3.18 14.53
CA GLN A 31 -2.29 3.99 13.39
C GLN A 31 -0.82 3.80 13.02
N CYS A 32 0.00 3.16 13.85
CA CYS A 32 1.42 2.94 13.57
C CYS A 32 1.69 2.17 12.25
N SER A 33 2.90 2.14 11.73
CA SER A 33 3.24 1.26 10.60
C SER A 33 3.34 -0.21 11.05
N SER A 34 3.24 -1.15 10.11
CA SER A 34 3.56 -2.54 10.41
C SER A 34 5.07 -2.75 10.39
N GLU A 35 5.53 -3.85 11.00
CA GLU A 35 6.94 -4.21 11.03
C GLU A 35 7.54 -4.30 9.62
N GLN A 36 6.80 -4.94 8.70
CA GLN A 36 7.23 -5.11 7.32
C GLN A 36 7.32 -3.78 6.57
N THR A 37 6.35 -2.87 6.75
CA THR A 37 6.39 -1.57 6.06
C THR A 37 7.39 -0.61 6.70
N ALA A 38 7.59 -0.66 8.02
CA ALA A 38 8.65 0.11 8.69
C ALA A 38 10.04 -0.38 8.26
N ALA A 39 10.26 -1.70 8.20
CA ALA A 39 11.51 -2.29 7.74
C ALA A 39 11.83 -1.89 6.29
N TYR A 40 10.83 -1.89 5.40
CA TYR A 40 11.00 -1.48 3.99
C TYR A 40 11.51 -0.03 3.85
N LYS A 41 11.14 0.89 4.74
CA LYS A 41 11.55 2.31 4.63
C LYS A 41 13.06 2.51 4.71
N GLN A 42 13.81 1.55 5.26
CA GLN A 42 15.27 1.54 5.23
C GLN A 42 15.84 1.54 3.80
N GLU A 43 15.10 1.01 2.82
CA GLU A 43 15.48 1.04 1.40
C GLU A 43 15.47 2.45 0.81
N LEU A 44 14.81 3.41 1.47
CA LEU A 44 14.66 4.79 0.99
C LEU A 44 15.75 5.73 1.51
N ILE A 45 16.59 5.27 2.43
CA ILE A 45 17.74 6.02 2.97
C ILE A 45 19.05 5.31 2.65
N GLY A 46 20.12 6.10 2.50
CA GLY A 46 21.47 5.55 2.37
C GLY A 46 22.04 5.04 3.70
N GLU A 47 23.11 4.25 3.59
CA GLU A 47 23.82 3.72 4.75
C GLU A 47 24.46 4.85 5.56
N SER A 48 24.37 4.78 6.89
CA SER A 48 25.01 5.75 7.79
C SER A 48 24.59 7.22 7.59
N TRP A 49 23.41 7.45 7.01
CA TRP A 49 22.82 8.79 6.88
C TRP A 49 22.39 9.36 8.23
N THR A 50 22.31 10.68 8.30
CA THR A 50 21.60 11.40 9.35
C THR A 50 20.15 11.61 8.91
N VAL A 51 19.21 11.23 9.76
CA VAL A 51 17.77 11.27 9.44
C VAL A 51 17.04 12.07 10.50
N CYS A 52 16.00 12.79 10.12
CA CYS A 52 15.10 13.44 11.08
C CYS A 52 13.65 13.05 10.79
N ASP A 53 13.02 12.33 11.72
CA ASP A 53 11.59 12.04 11.73
C ASP A 53 10.85 13.23 12.33
N LEU A 54 10.09 13.91 11.48
CA LEU A 54 9.42 15.18 11.78
C LEU A 54 8.09 15.01 12.51
N THR A 55 7.63 13.77 12.70
CA THR A 55 6.28 13.47 13.21
C THR A 55 6.28 12.44 14.32
N GLY A 56 7.32 11.60 14.39
CA GLY A 56 7.60 10.71 15.51
C GLY A 56 6.54 9.63 15.75
N GLY A 57 5.45 9.99 16.41
CA GLY A 57 4.35 9.08 16.74
C GLY A 57 4.81 7.99 17.69
N LEU A 58 4.44 6.73 17.43
CA LEU A 58 4.87 5.61 18.28
C LEU A 58 6.39 5.29 18.15
N GLY A 59 7.10 5.91 17.20
CA GLY A 59 8.54 5.74 17.01
C GLY A 59 8.94 4.48 16.26
N ILE A 60 8.00 3.79 15.60
CA ILE A 60 8.30 2.55 14.89
C ILE A 60 9.11 2.82 13.63
N ASP A 61 8.67 3.76 12.80
CA ASP A 61 9.39 4.12 11.58
C ASP A 61 10.78 4.68 11.95
N SER A 62 10.86 5.54 12.96
CA SER A 62 12.11 6.00 13.55
C SER A 62 13.02 4.86 14.00
N TYR A 63 12.51 3.87 14.74
CA TYR A 63 13.30 2.72 15.18
C TYR A 63 13.87 1.96 13.97
N PHE A 64 13.05 1.59 12.99
CA PHE A 64 13.53 0.84 11.83
C PHE A 64 14.51 1.65 10.96
N LEU A 65 14.26 2.94 10.75
CA LEU A 65 15.20 3.82 10.04
C LEU A 65 16.52 3.94 10.81
N SER A 66 16.49 3.99 12.15
CA SER A 66 17.69 4.08 12.99
C SER A 66 18.60 2.86 12.90
N LEU A 67 18.10 1.70 12.47
CA LEU A 67 18.93 0.49 12.30
C LEU A 67 19.94 0.63 11.16
N LYS A 68 19.66 1.51 10.18
CA LYS A 68 20.52 1.79 9.02
C LYS A 68 21.17 3.19 9.09
N ALA A 69 20.49 4.15 9.73
CA ALA A 69 20.99 5.50 9.91
C ALA A 69 22.14 5.55 10.93
N LYS A 70 23.10 6.45 10.70
CA LYS A 70 24.14 6.76 11.70
C LYS A 70 23.55 7.46 12.92
N HIS A 71 22.60 8.36 12.68
CA HIS A 71 21.90 9.11 13.71
C HIS A 71 20.48 9.41 13.25
N LEU A 72 19.52 9.38 14.17
CA LEU A 72 18.15 9.79 13.90
C LEU A 72 17.66 10.79 14.96
N THR A 73 17.15 11.94 14.51
CA THR A 73 16.42 12.87 15.36
C THR A 73 14.93 12.55 15.25
N TYR A 74 14.29 12.22 16.37
CA TYR A 74 12.86 12.00 16.49
C TYR A 74 12.21 13.27 17.03
N ILE A 75 11.27 13.86 16.30
CA ILE A 75 10.50 15.04 16.71
C ILE A 75 9.05 14.66 16.92
N GLU A 76 8.52 15.00 18.09
CA GLU A 76 7.13 14.74 18.45
C GLU A 76 6.58 15.86 19.34
N ARG A 77 5.36 16.30 19.07
CA ARG A 77 4.75 17.45 19.74
C ARG A 77 4.22 17.11 21.13
N PHE A 78 3.80 15.87 21.36
CA PHE A 78 3.20 15.47 22.62
C PHE A 78 4.25 14.94 23.62
N PRO A 79 4.39 15.56 24.81
CA PRO A 79 5.38 15.13 25.81
C PRO A 79 5.24 13.65 26.22
N ALA A 80 4.02 13.16 26.38
CA ALA A 80 3.76 11.76 26.75
C ALA A 80 4.25 10.75 25.70
N TYR A 81 4.23 11.13 24.41
CA TYR A 81 4.78 10.29 23.34
C TYR A 81 6.31 10.32 23.38
N CYS A 82 6.92 11.49 23.61
CA CYS A 82 8.37 11.61 23.79
C CYS A 82 8.89 10.78 24.97
N GLU A 83 8.19 10.77 26.10
CA GLU A 83 8.54 9.96 27.27
C GLU A 83 8.49 8.47 26.95
N ALA A 84 7.40 8.01 26.31
CA ALA A 84 7.28 6.62 25.88
C ALA A 84 8.34 6.24 24.84
N ALA A 85 8.64 7.12 23.88
CA ALA A 85 9.65 6.90 22.86
C ALA A 85 11.06 6.77 23.48
N LYS A 86 11.45 7.66 24.39
CA LYS A 86 12.73 7.58 25.12
C LYS A 86 12.90 6.24 25.83
N HIS A 87 11.86 5.81 26.56
CA HIS A 87 11.84 4.51 27.24
C HIS A 87 11.96 3.36 26.23
N ASN A 88 11.13 3.36 25.19
CA ASN A 88 11.09 2.29 24.19
C ASN A 88 12.42 2.17 23.43
N PHE A 89 13.00 3.28 22.99
CA PHE A 89 14.28 3.28 22.27
C PHE A 89 15.41 2.76 23.15
N SER A 90 15.42 3.11 24.45
CA SER A 90 16.38 2.54 25.41
C SER A 90 16.20 1.03 25.56
N VAL A 91 14.97 0.55 25.73
CA VAL A 91 14.64 -0.89 25.83
C VAL A 91 15.01 -1.65 24.55
N LEU A 92 14.88 -1.02 23.39
CA LEU A 92 15.23 -1.59 22.08
C LEU A 92 16.73 -1.46 21.74
N GLY A 93 17.52 -0.79 22.58
CA GLY A 93 18.94 -0.54 22.32
C GLY A 93 19.23 0.46 21.19
N ALA A 94 18.22 1.24 20.76
CA ALA A 94 18.33 2.25 19.71
C ALA A 94 18.96 3.55 20.25
N ASN A 95 20.23 3.45 20.67
CA ASN A 95 20.96 4.52 21.34
C ASN A 95 21.40 5.67 20.42
N ASN A 96 21.21 5.52 19.11
CA ASN A 96 21.51 6.53 18.09
C ASN A 96 20.31 7.45 17.78
N ILE A 97 19.21 7.35 18.55
CA ILE A 97 18.03 8.22 18.38
C ILE A 97 18.03 9.34 19.43
N THR A 98 17.96 10.59 18.99
CA THR A 98 17.71 11.76 19.86
C THR A 98 16.24 12.13 19.84
N VAL A 99 15.57 12.14 21.00
CA VAL A 99 14.16 12.54 21.13
C VAL A 99 14.04 14.02 21.48
N VAL A 100 13.39 14.79 20.61
CA VAL A 100 13.10 16.22 20.77
C VAL A 100 11.59 16.43 20.86
N ASN A 101 11.15 17.06 21.95
CA ASN A 101 9.74 17.46 22.08
C ASN A 101 9.55 18.84 21.45
N ALA A 102 9.01 18.88 20.23
CA ALA A 102 8.74 20.10 19.49
C ALA A 102 7.62 19.88 18.46
N ASP A 103 7.00 20.97 18.01
CA ASP A 103 6.11 20.97 16.86
C ASP A 103 6.90 21.35 15.62
N THR A 104 7.03 20.44 14.66
CA THR A 104 7.74 20.66 13.40
C THR A 104 7.24 21.90 12.65
N ALA A 105 5.93 22.16 12.65
CA ALA A 105 5.37 23.31 11.95
C ALA A 105 5.85 24.65 12.57
N GLN A 106 6.19 24.64 13.85
CA GLN A 106 6.69 25.81 14.59
C GLN A 106 8.22 25.88 14.66
N ALA A 107 8.90 24.75 14.39
CA ALA A 107 10.34 24.60 14.57
C ALA A 107 11.10 24.39 13.24
N VAL A 108 10.47 24.62 12.08
CA VAL A 108 11.08 24.37 10.77
C VAL A 108 12.44 25.07 10.59
N ASP A 109 12.56 26.29 11.12
CA ASP A 109 13.78 27.11 11.05
C ASP A 109 14.90 26.67 12.00
N THR A 110 14.61 25.79 12.96
CA THR A 110 15.58 25.26 13.91
C THR A 110 15.88 23.79 13.66
N LEU A 111 15.27 23.19 12.63
CA LEU A 111 15.56 21.81 12.23
C LEU A 111 17.03 21.64 11.84
N PRO A 112 17.65 20.49 12.18
CA PRO A 112 19.01 20.19 11.77
C PRO A 112 19.11 20.05 10.24
N GLU A 113 20.28 20.33 9.70
CA GLU A 113 20.63 19.85 8.36
C GLU A 113 20.90 18.34 8.45
N VAL A 114 20.24 17.57 7.60
CA VAL A 114 20.28 16.10 7.60
C VAL A 114 20.26 15.56 6.17
N ASP A 115 20.63 14.31 5.99
CA ASP A 115 20.60 13.66 4.66
C ASP A 115 19.16 13.34 4.21
N ALA A 116 18.25 13.05 5.14
CA ALA A 116 16.85 12.82 4.84
C ALA A 116 15.89 13.27 5.95
N PHE A 117 14.80 13.91 5.56
CA PHE A 117 13.62 14.05 6.41
C PHE A 117 12.65 12.88 6.16
N TYR A 118 12.02 12.40 7.23
CA TYR A 118 10.86 11.52 7.18
C TYR A 118 9.66 12.22 7.82
N ILE A 119 8.47 12.08 7.21
CA ILE A 119 7.26 12.73 7.70
C ILE A 119 6.02 11.86 7.46
N ASP A 120 5.19 11.71 8.49
CA ASP A 120 3.92 11.00 8.50
C ASP A 120 2.82 11.94 9.03
N PRO A 121 2.34 12.88 8.19
CA PRO A 121 1.44 13.91 8.68
C PRO A 121 0.06 13.31 8.98
N ALA A 122 -0.45 13.61 10.18
CA ALA A 122 -1.76 13.16 10.62
C ALA A 122 -2.87 13.97 9.92
N ARG A 123 -4.11 13.48 9.92
CA ARG A 123 -5.24 14.24 9.39
C ARG A 123 -5.68 15.34 10.36
N ARG A 124 -5.92 16.56 9.87
CA ARG A 124 -6.53 17.67 10.61
C ARG A 124 -7.99 17.36 10.94
N GLY A 125 -8.26 17.08 12.21
CA GLY A 125 -9.61 16.86 12.75
C GLY A 125 -10.28 15.59 12.21
N GLU A 126 -11.03 14.90 13.06
CA GLU A 126 -11.86 13.75 12.67
C GLU A 126 -13.12 14.16 11.87
N SER A 127 -13.00 15.11 10.93
CA SER A 127 -14.16 15.55 10.17
C SER A 127 -14.40 14.64 8.96
N ASN A 128 -15.66 14.24 8.82
CA ASN A 128 -16.22 13.20 7.96
C ASN A 128 -16.17 13.49 6.44
N LYS A 129 -15.16 14.22 5.94
CA LYS A 129 -15.00 14.49 4.50
C LYS A 129 -14.44 13.26 3.79
N ARG A 130 -15.12 12.84 2.72
CA ARG A 130 -14.83 11.62 1.93
C ARG A 130 -13.64 11.77 0.97
N VAL A 131 -13.00 12.94 0.90
CA VAL A 131 -11.84 13.20 0.04
C VAL A 131 -10.60 13.28 0.94
N PHE A 132 -9.60 12.43 0.67
CA PHE A 132 -8.31 12.47 1.35
C PHE A 132 -7.40 13.43 0.60
N ALA A 133 -7.51 14.72 0.91
CA ALA A 133 -6.67 15.76 0.37
C ALA A 133 -5.41 15.90 1.24
N LEU A 134 -4.21 15.94 0.64
CA LEU A 134 -2.97 16.16 1.39
C LEU A 134 -2.97 17.49 2.13
N GLN A 135 -3.71 18.48 1.64
CA GLN A 135 -3.90 19.78 2.29
C GLN A 135 -4.67 19.70 3.63
N ASP A 136 -5.40 18.60 3.86
CA ASP A 136 -6.08 18.34 5.13
C ASP A 136 -5.16 17.64 6.14
N CYS A 137 -3.87 17.50 5.85
CA CYS A 137 -2.89 16.90 6.76
C CYS A 137 -2.18 17.94 7.66
N GLU A 138 -1.67 17.47 8.78
CA GLU A 138 -0.92 18.22 9.78
C GLU A 138 0.36 17.46 10.12
N PRO A 139 1.54 18.06 9.91
CA PRO A 139 1.75 19.43 9.41
C PRO A 139 1.39 19.61 7.92
N ASP A 140 1.27 20.86 7.46
CA ASP A 140 1.02 21.21 6.05
C ASP A 140 2.24 20.86 5.20
N LEU A 141 2.31 19.62 4.72
CA LEU A 141 3.47 19.15 3.97
C LEU A 141 3.73 19.97 2.69
N PRO A 142 2.74 20.24 1.82
CA PRO A 142 2.97 21.10 0.65
C PRO A 142 3.50 22.49 1.01
N GLY A 143 2.98 23.10 2.08
CA GLY A 143 3.44 24.40 2.56
C GLY A 143 4.86 24.38 3.15
N LEU A 144 5.25 23.30 3.83
CA LEU A 144 6.56 23.15 4.45
C LEU A 144 7.65 22.66 3.50
N LEU A 145 7.27 21.98 2.40
CA LEU A 145 8.22 21.31 1.51
C LEU A 145 9.39 22.20 1.06
N PRO A 146 9.18 23.47 0.64
CA PRO A 146 10.29 24.33 0.21
C PRO A 146 11.32 24.59 1.33
N GLU A 147 10.88 24.81 2.57
CA GLU A 147 11.77 25.07 3.70
C GLU A 147 12.49 23.80 4.16
N LEU A 148 11.80 22.65 4.14
CA LEU A 148 12.41 21.35 4.45
C LEU A 148 13.50 20.99 3.44
N LEU A 149 13.26 21.21 2.15
CA LEU A 149 14.25 20.91 1.10
C LEU A 149 15.46 21.86 1.12
N LYS A 150 15.42 23.01 1.82
CA LYS A 150 16.65 23.80 2.03
C LYS A 150 17.63 23.09 2.97
N ARG A 151 17.12 22.31 3.92
CA ARG A 151 17.89 21.67 5.01
C ARG A 151 18.20 20.20 4.77
N SER A 152 17.53 19.56 3.81
CA SER A 152 17.79 18.16 3.44
C SER A 152 17.70 17.97 1.93
N PRO A 153 18.60 17.20 1.29
CA PRO A 153 18.49 16.90 -0.13
C PRO A 153 17.27 16.00 -0.42
N ARG A 154 16.77 15.26 0.57
CA ARG A 154 15.67 14.30 0.42
C ARG A 154 14.60 14.43 1.50
N LEU A 155 13.34 14.27 1.11
CA LEU A 155 12.19 14.13 1.99
C LEU A 155 11.40 12.86 1.63
N ILE A 156 11.04 12.07 2.64
CA ILE A 156 10.23 10.86 2.50
C ILE A 156 8.91 11.11 3.23
N ALA A 157 7.82 11.21 2.48
CA ALA A 157 6.48 11.40 3.03
C ALA A 157 5.70 10.09 3.03
N LYS A 158 5.26 9.62 4.20
CA LYS A 158 4.28 8.53 4.32
C LYS A 158 2.88 9.11 4.33
N LEU A 159 2.03 8.58 3.46
CA LEU A 159 0.64 9.02 3.30
C LEU A 159 -0.32 7.84 3.32
N SER A 160 -1.58 8.15 3.63
CA SER A 160 -2.69 7.20 3.65
C SER A 160 -2.83 6.49 2.29
N PRO A 161 -3.20 5.20 2.27
CA PRO A 161 -3.51 4.48 1.03
C PRO A 161 -4.73 5.06 0.29
N MET A 162 -5.47 5.96 0.94
CA MET A 162 -6.60 6.67 0.33
C MET A 162 -6.19 7.91 -0.47
N ALA A 163 -4.97 8.42 -0.31
CA ALA A 163 -4.50 9.58 -1.08
C ALA A 163 -4.41 9.22 -2.58
N ASP A 164 -4.85 10.13 -3.45
CA ASP A 164 -4.73 9.96 -4.90
C ASP A 164 -3.28 10.23 -5.34
N ILE A 165 -2.67 9.28 -6.06
CA ILE A 165 -1.24 9.37 -6.40
C ILE A 165 -0.98 10.54 -7.34
N GLN A 166 -1.82 10.74 -8.36
CA GLN A 166 -1.61 11.79 -9.35
C GLN A 166 -1.79 13.18 -8.71
N MET A 167 -2.86 13.37 -7.94
CA MET A 167 -3.08 14.62 -7.21
C MET A 167 -1.96 14.89 -6.21
N THR A 168 -1.43 13.86 -5.56
CA THR A 168 -0.32 14.03 -4.60
C THR A 168 0.98 14.44 -5.28
N LEU A 169 1.27 13.89 -6.47
CA LEU A 169 2.44 14.28 -7.26
C LEU A 169 2.40 15.76 -7.67
N GLU A 170 1.21 16.30 -7.95
CA GLU A 170 1.02 17.74 -8.24
C GLU A 170 1.32 18.62 -7.02
N LEU A 171 1.10 18.10 -5.80
CA LEU A 171 1.31 18.83 -4.54
C LEU A 171 2.72 18.65 -3.96
N LEU A 172 3.46 17.64 -4.41
CA LEU A 172 4.83 17.34 -4.00
C LEU A 172 5.78 17.41 -5.20
N PRO A 173 6.04 18.61 -5.75
CA PRO A 173 6.95 18.78 -6.87
C PRO A 173 8.36 18.30 -6.51
N GLY A 174 9.07 17.71 -7.48
CA GLY A 174 10.38 17.10 -7.26
C GLY A 174 10.32 15.67 -6.72
N THR A 175 9.14 15.04 -6.69
CA THR A 175 9.03 13.60 -6.37
C THR A 175 9.75 12.77 -7.44
N THR A 176 10.69 11.93 -7.02
CA THR A 176 11.48 11.04 -7.90
C THR A 176 11.00 9.59 -7.85
N SER A 177 10.37 9.18 -6.74
CA SER A 177 9.70 7.87 -6.65
C SER A 177 8.48 7.87 -5.75
N VAL A 178 7.54 6.98 -6.08
CA VAL A 178 6.36 6.63 -5.27
C VAL A 178 6.41 5.13 -4.97
N HIS A 179 6.22 4.76 -3.71
CA HIS A 179 6.16 3.36 -3.30
C HIS A 179 4.78 3.06 -2.74
N VAL A 180 4.11 2.06 -3.30
CA VAL A 180 2.80 1.59 -2.86
C VAL A 180 3.00 0.29 -2.10
N LEU A 181 2.79 0.33 -0.77
CA LEU A 181 3.06 -0.82 0.08
C LEU A 181 1.77 -1.52 0.49
N SER A 182 1.70 -2.81 0.19
CA SER A 182 0.64 -3.73 0.63
C SER A 182 1.19 -4.82 1.54
N VAL A 183 0.39 -5.23 2.52
CA VAL A 183 0.66 -6.39 3.38
C VAL A 183 -0.54 -7.32 3.29
N ARG A 184 -0.28 -8.60 2.99
CA ARG A 184 -1.32 -9.63 2.80
C ARG A 184 -2.43 -9.16 1.85
N ASN A 185 -2.03 -8.54 0.74
CA ASN A 185 -2.92 -7.99 -0.27
C ASN A 185 -3.86 -6.86 0.22
N GLU A 186 -3.48 -6.13 1.26
CA GLU A 186 -4.16 -4.91 1.69
C GLU A 186 -3.20 -3.72 1.57
N CYS A 187 -3.58 -2.67 0.84
CA CYS A 187 -2.76 -1.46 0.69
C CYS A 187 -2.70 -0.70 2.01
N LYS A 188 -1.49 -0.52 2.54
CA LYS A 188 -1.25 0.04 3.88
C LYS A 188 -0.83 1.49 3.86
N GLU A 189 0.07 1.86 2.95
CA GLU A 189 0.67 3.20 2.93
C GLU A 189 1.28 3.50 1.55
N LEU A 190 1.33 4.79 1.23
CA LEU A 190 2.05 5.33 0.09
C LEU A 190 3.28 6.08 0.61
N LEU A 191 4.43 5.91 -0.03
CA LEU A 191 5.64 6.67 0.30
C LEU A 191 6.02 7.51 -0.92
N PHE A 192 6.20 8.81 -0.73
CA PHE A 192 6.67 9.74 -1.75
C PHE A 192 8.09 10.17 -1.39
N VAL A 193 9.03 9.98 -2.32
CA VAL A 193 10.41 10.44 -2.17
C VAL A 193 10.58 11.69 -3.01
N THR A 194 10.81 12.82 -2.35
CA THR A 194 11.02 14.12 -2.98
C THR A 194 12.46 14.55 -2.81
N GLU A 195 13.07 15.07 -3.87
CA GLU A 195 14.46 15.50 -3.88
C GLU A 195 14.59 16.97 -4.28
N ARG A 196 15.52 17.69 -3.64
CA ARG A 196 15.78 19.12 -3.88
C ARG A 196 16.18 19.41 -5.32
N GLU A 197 16.96 18.53 -5.93
CA GLU A 197 17.53 18.68 -7.27
C GLU A 197 17.05 17.55 -8.20
N ALA A 198 15.74 17.28 -8.20
CA ALA A 198 15.15 16.30 -9.11
C ALA A 198 15.42 16.69 -10.58
N ASP A 199 15.77 15.70 -11.40
CA ASP A 199 16.17 15.88 -12.81
C ASP A 199 15.00 16.11 -13.79
N GLY A 200 13.79 16.29 -13.25
CA GLY A 200 12.56 16.50 -14.02
C GLY A 200 12.03 15.25 -14.72
N ARG A 201 12.66 14.07 -14.54
CA ARG A 201 12.09 12.80 -15.02
C ARG A 201 10.80 12.48 -14.28
N GLU A 202 9.93 11.73 -14.96
CA GLU A 202 8.71 11.29 -14.33
C GLU A 202 8.99 10.30 -13.18
N PRO A 203 8.33 10.44 -12.02
CA PRO A 203 8.58 9.57 -10.88
C PRO A 203 8.37 8.09 -11.19
N SER A 204 9.29 7.26 -10.72
CA SER A 204 9.11 5.82 -10.75
C SER A 204 8.07 5.39 -9.70
N ILE A 205 7.13 4.52 -10.07
CA ILE A 205 6.14 3.96 -9.15
C ILE A 205 6.50 2.49 -8.90
N ARG A 206 6.75 2.14 -7.63
CA ARG A 206 7.09 0.79 -7.18
C ARG A 206 5.99 0.22 -6.29
N CYS A 207 5.34 -0.83 -6.77
CA CYS A 207 4.30 -1.58 -6.08
C CYS A 207 4.96 -2.74 -5.32
N ILE A 208 4.73 -2.85 -4.02
CA ILE A 208 5.26 -3.91 -3.17
C ILE A 208 4.10 -4.57 -2.43
N ASN A 209 4.03 -5.91 -2.48
CA ASN A 209 3.09 -6.68 -1.67
C ASN A 209 3.83 -7.74 -0.87
N PHE A 210 3.79 -7.62 0.46
CA PHE A 210 4.31 -8.62 1.39
C PHE A 210 3.25 -9.71 1.61
N GLY A 211 3.43 -10.86 0.97
CA GLY A 211 2.54 -12.01 1.08
C GLY A 211 3.11 -13.14 1.95
N PRO A 212 2.31 -14.19 2.20
CA PRO A 212 2.80 -15.42 2.84
C PRO A 212 3.86 -16.14 2.00
N ASP A 213 3.79 -16.00 0.67
CA ASP A 213 4.72 -16.61 -0.29
C ASP A 213 5.94 -15.73 -0.59
N GLY A 214 6.18 -14.69 0.23
CA GLY A 214 7.26 -13.72 0.06
C GLY A 214 6.82 -12.37 -0.51
N MET A 215 7.80 -11.57 -0.93
CA MET A 215 7.60 -10.22 -1.45
C MET A 215 7.36 -10.27 -2.96
N GLN A 216 6.25 -9.69 -3.42
CA GLN A 216 5.99 -9.43 -4.84
C GLN A 216 6.27 -7.96 -5.14
N SER A 217 6.86 -7.68 -6.30
CA SER A 217 7.14 -6.30 -6.73
C SER A 217 6.81 -6.06 -8.20
N PHE A 218 6.36 -4.84 -8.51
CA PHE A 218 6.16 -4.37 -9.88
C PHE A 218 6.47 -2.87 -9.96
N SER A 219 7.21 -2.44 -10.97
CA SER A 219 7.56 -1.03 -11.15
C SER A 219 7.17 -0.53 -12.53
N PHE A 220 6.83 0.75 -12.66
CA PHE A 220 6.48 1.43 -13.91
C PHE A 220 6.48 2.96 -13.72
N THR A 221 6.23 3.74 -14.77
CA THR A 221 5.91 5.18 -14.65
C THR A 221 4.50 5.49 -15.19
N LEU A 222 3.94 6.65 -14.83
CA LEU A 222 2.60 7.03 -15.32
C LEU A 222 2.59 7.30 -16.83
N GLU A 223 3.69 7.77 -17.41
CA GLU A 223 3.92 7.93 -18.84
C GLU A 223 3.94 6.59 -19.55
N GLU A 224 4.66 5.60 -19.01
CA GLU A 224 4.62 4.24 -19.55
C GLU A 224 3.19 3.70 -19.56
N GLU A 225 2.45 3.84 -18.45
CA GLU A 225 1.05 3.43 -18.39
C GLU A 225 0.20 4.20 -19.40
N ARG A 226 0.33 5.52 -19.51
CA ARG A 226 -0.44 6.34 -20.46
C ARG A 226 -0.19 5.93 -21.90
N ASN A 227 1.07 5.72 -22.27
CA ASN A 227 1.51 5.40 -23.64
C ASN A 227 1.33 3.92 -24.00
N ALA A 228 1.07 3.04 -23.03
CA ALA A 228 0.83 1.63 -23.28
C ALA A 228 -0.38 1.42 -24.19
N VAL A 229 -0.19 0.60 -25.24
CA VAL A 229 -1.27 0.08 -26.07
C VAL A 229 -1.78 -1.23 -25.47
N LEU A 230 -3.09 -1.32 -25.28
CA LEU A 230 -3.74 -2.51 -24.74
C LEU A 230 -4.88 -2.92 -25.68
N VAL A 231 -4.85 -4.17 -26.12
CA VAL A 231 -5.96 -4.80 -26.84
C VAL A 231 -6.61 -5.84 -25.93
N PRO A 232 -7.80 -5.57 -25.37
CA PRO A 232 -8.52 -6.54 -24.57
C PRO A 232 -8.94 -7.77 -25.38
N VAL A 233 -9.10 -8.91 -24.71
CA VAL A 233 -9.50 -10.17 -25.35
C VAL A 233 -10.85 -10.68 -24.85
N SER A 234 -11.61 -11.28 -25.76
CA SER A 234 -12.85 -11.98 -25.42
C SER A 234 -12.62 -13.40 -24.93
N GLN A 235 -11.52 -14.05 -25.31
CA GLN A 235 -11.26 -15.43 -24.91
C GLN A 235 -10.46 -15.48 -23.60
N VAL A 236 -10.98 -16.22 -22.63
CA VAL A 236 -10.25 -16.59 -21.41
C VAL A 236 -9.35 -17.79 -21.74
N GLY A 237 -8.05 -17.66 -21.49
CA GLY A 237 -7.07 -18.74 -21.63
C GLY A 237 -7.07 -19.72 -20.46
N ALA A 238 -6.09 -20.61 -20.41
CA ALA A 238 -5.98 -21.66 -19.39
C ALA A 238 -5.74 -21.12 -17.96
N TYR A 239 -5.23 -19.90 -17.83
CA TYR A 239 -4.93 -19.27 -16.55
C TYR A 239 -5.59 -17.90 -16.43
N LEU A 240 -6.01 -17.55 -15.22
CA LEU A 240 -6.58 -16.26 -14.85
C LEU A 240 -5.75 -15.61 -13.75
N TYR A 241 -5.54 -14.31 -13.85
CA TYR A 241 -4.72 -13.54 -12.92
C TYR A 241 -5.47 -12.32 -12.40
N GLU A 242 -5.30 -12.06 -11.12
CA GLU A 242 -5.79 -10.84 -10.48
C GLU A 242 -4.62 -10.14 -9.78
N PRO A 243 -4.26 -8.91 -10.18
CA PRO A 243 -3.17 -8.16 -9.56
C PRO A 243 -3.38 -7.96 -8.07
N ASN A 244 -2.28 -7.83 -7.33
CA ASN A 244 -2.36 -7.45 -5.92
C ASN A 244 -2.81 -5.98 -5.76
N THR A 245 -3.20 -5.61 -4.54
CA THR A 245 -3.74 -4.28 -4.25
C THR A 245 -2.75 -3.15 -4.45
N SER A 246 -1.44 -3.38 -4.32
CA SER A 246 -0.45 -2.32 -4.58
C SER A 246 -0.41 -1.94 -6.06
N VAL A 247 -0.51 -2.94 -6.95
CA VAL A 247 -0.59 -2.74 -8.41
C VAL A 247 -1.90 -2.05 -8.79
N LEU A 248 -3.02 -2.46 -8.20
CA LEU A 248 -4.33 -1.84 -8.43
C LEU A 248 -4.37 -0.39 -7.95
N LYS A 249 -3.81 -0.10 -6.77
CA LYS A 249 -3.75 1.25 -6.21
C LYS A 249 -2.85 2.17 -7.03
N ALA A 250 -1.74 1.65 -7.55
CA ALA A 250 -0.84 2.38 -8.41
C ALA A 250 -1.43 2.70 -9.79
N GLY A 251 -2.43 1.94 -10.25
CA GLY A 251 -3.04 2.14 -11.56
C GLY A 251 -2.27 1.50 -12.72
N ALA A 252 -1.41 0.52 -12.46
CA ALA A 252 -0.61 -0.19 -13.47
C ALA A 252 -1.46 -1.19 -14.29
N PHE A 253 -2.51 -0.71 -14.95
CA PHE A 253 -3.52 -1.56 -15.56
C PHE A 253 -3.10 -2.13 -16.91
N LYS A 254 -2.42 -1.34 -17.74
CA LYS A 254 -1.91 -1.75 -19.05
C LYS A 254 -0.49 -2.31 -18.91
N GLN A 255 0.33 -1.70 -18.06
CA GLN A 255 1.73 -2.07 -17.89
C GLN A 255 1.92 -3.51 -17.42
N VAL A 256 1.03 -4.05 -16.57
CA VAL A 256 1.09 -5.47 -16.21
C VAL A 256 0.97 -6.37 -17.43
N ALA A 257 0.04 -6.08 -18.35
CA ALA A 257 -0.12 -6.85 -19.58
C ALA A 257 1.10 -6.69 -20.50
N VAL A 258 1.56 -5.46 -20.71
CA VAL A 258 2.70 -5.15 -21.59
C VAL A 258 3.99 -5.83 -21.11
N ARG A 259 4.31 -5.74 -19.81
CA ARG A 259 5.57 -6.24 -19.27
C ARG A 259 5.61 -7.76 -19.11
N THR A 260 4.46 -8.40 -18.93
CA THR A 260 4.41 -9.85 -18.62
C THR A 260 3.85 -10.70 -19.76
N GLY A 261 3.31 -10.08 -20.80
CA GLY A 261 2.71 -10.77 -21.96
C GLY A 261 1.32 -11.36 -21.70
N VAL A 262 0.77 -11.25 -20.49
CA VAL A 262 -0.62 -11.64 -20.22
C VAL A 262 -1.59 -10.71 -20.92
N LYS A 263 -2.74 -11.23 -21.32
CA LYS A 263 -3.78 -10.46 -22.01
C LYS A 263 -4.84 -10.01 -21.01
N LYS A 264 -5.32 -8.76 -21.13
CA LYS A 264 -6.37 -8.26 -20.24
C LYS A 264 -7.74 -8.59 -20.82
N LEU A 265 -8.69 -9.02 -19.99
CA LEU A 265 -10.04 -9.38 -20.46
C LEU A 265 -10.84 -8.16 -20.92
N GLN A 266 -10.82 -7.08 -20.13
CA GLN A 266 -11.48 -5.82 -20.46
C GLN A 266 -10.85 -4.67 -19.64
N VAL A 267 -10.91 -3.44 -20.15
CA VAL A 267 -10.27 -2.23 -19.58
C VAL A 267 -10.58 -2.01 -18.09
N SER A 268 -11.82 -2.18 -17.67
CA SER A 268 -12.33 -2.00 -16.32
C SER A 268 -12.42 -3.30 -15.50
N SER A 269 -12.19 -4.47 -16.12
CA SER A 269 -12.23 -5.75 -15.41
C SER A 269 -10.99 -5.98 -14.55
N HIS A 270 -9.83 -5.41 -14.90
CA HIS A 270 -8.57 -5.60 -14.16
C HIS A 270 -8.23 -7.08 -13.89
N LEU A 271 -8.67 -7.97 -14.78
CA LEU A 271 -8.36 -9.39 -14.80
C LEU A 271 -7.59 -9.70 -16.08
N TYR A 272 -6.62 -10.60 -15.95
CA TYR A 272 -5.71 -10.96 -17.02
C TYR A 272 -5.72 -12.47 -17.24
N THR A 273 -5.27 -12.91 -18.41
CA THR A 273 -5.31 -14.31 -18.80
C THR A 273 -4.15 -14.66 -19.73
N SER A 274 -3.76 -15.93 -19.74
CA SER A 274 -2.78 -16.51 -20.66
C SER A 274 -3.01 -18.02 -20.78
N ASP A 275 -2.47 -18.63 -21.83
CA ASP A 275 -2.52 -20.08 -22.02
C ASP A 275 -1.41 -20.81 -21.24
N GLN A 276 -0.30 -20.13 -20.95
CA GLN A 276 0.79 -20.63 -20.15
C GLN A 276 0.79 -19.97 -18.78
N LEU A 277 1.10 -20.73 -17.73
CA LEU A 277 1.22 -20.20 -16.38
C LEU A 277 2.36 -19.18 -16.32
N LEU A 278 2.10 -18.02 -15.74
CA LEU A 278 3.09 -17.03 -15.36
C LEU A 278 3.36 -17.14 -13.86
N PRO A 279 4.47 -17.76 -13.43
CA PRO A 279 4.75 -17.96 -12.01
C PRO A 279 4.93 -16.63 -11.26
N ASP A 280 5.61 -15.66 -11.86
CA ASP A 280 5.99 -14.42 -11.16
C ASP A 280 4.98 -13.28 -11.33
N PHE A 281 3.72 -13.60 -11.62
CA PHE A 281 2.67 -12.58 -11.73
C PHE A 281 2.50 -11.81 -10.40
N PRO A 282 2.44 -10.47 -10.41
CA PRO A 282 2.34 -9.65 -9.20
C PRO A 282 0.91 -9.65 -8.64
N GLY A 283 0.46 -10.80 -8.15
CA GLY A 283 -0.89 -11.00 -7.64
C GLY A 283 -1.26 -12.46 -7.46
N ARG A 284 -2.56 -12.75 -7.56
CA ARG A 284 -3.12 -14.10 -7.45
C ARG A 284 -3.18 -14.75 -8.82
N ARG A 285 -2.91 -16.05 -8.86
CA ARG A 285 -2.86 -16.89 -10.08
C ARG A 285 -3.86 -18.03 -9.92
N PHE A 286 -4.59 -18.34 -10.97
CA PHE A 286 -5.61 -19.38 -10.95
C PHE A 286 -5.60 -20.18 -12.25
N ARG A 287 -5.85 -21.49 -12.16
CA ARG A 287 -6.14 -22.32 -13.32
C ARG A 287 -7.63 -22.21 -13.63
N VAL A 288 -7.95 -21.94 -14.89
CA VAL A 288 -9.33 -21.87 -15.36
C VAL A 288 -9.83 -23.30 -15.58
N ASP A 289 -10.86 -23.68 -14.85
CA ASP A 289 -11.50 -24.99 -14.98
C ASP A 289 -12.69 -24.90 -15.95
N GLU A 290 -13.42 -23.77 -15.96
CA GLU A 290 -14.61 -23.58 -16.82
C GLU A 290 -14.95 -22.09 -16.99
N VAL A 291 -15.49 -21.71 -18.16
CA VAL A 291 -16.03 -20.36 -18.43
C VAL A 291 -17.52 -20.50 -18.73
N LEU A 292 -18.36 -19.83 -17.94
CA LEU A 292 -19.81 -19.99 -17.97
C LEU A 292 -20.51 -18.69 -18.37
N PRO A 293 -21.25 -18.64 -19.49
CA PRO A 293 -22.08 -17.51 -19.86
C PRO A 293 -23.13 -17.19 -18.78
N PHE A 294 -23.16 -15.96 -18.28
CA PHE A 294 -24.06 -15.59 -17.20
C PHE A 294 -25.50 -15.44 -17.70
N THR A 295 -26.30 -16.48 -17.45
CA THR A 295 -27.72 -16.51 -17.80
C THR A 295 -28.60 -16.80 -16.58
N GLY A 296 -29.88 -16.42 -16.65
CA GLY A 296 -30.84 -16.74 -15.58
C GLY A 296 -31.03 -18.26 -15.38
N LYS A 297 -30.86 -19.06 -16.44
CA LYS A 297 -30.91 -20.54 -16.37
C LYS A 297 -29.70 -21.09 -15.61
N LEU A 298 -28.50 -20.57 -15.89
CA LEU A 298 -27.26 -20.97 -15.20
C LEU A 298 -27.40 -20.80 -13.68
N CYS A 299 -27.94 -19.65 -13.23
CA CYS A 299 -28.08 -19.33 -11.81
C CYS A 299 -28.89 -20.36 -11.01
N LYS A 300 -29.92 -20.96 -11.60
CA LYS A 300 -30.80 -21.92 -10.91
C LYS A 300 -30.15 -23.29 -10.63
N GLY A 301 -29.08 -23.62 -11.36
CA GLY A 301 -28.41 -24.92 -11.26
C GLY A 301 -27.03 -24.87 -10.61
N LEU A 302 -26.41 -23.69 -10.51
CA LEU A 302 -25.00 -23.56 -10.16
C LEU A 302 -24.64 -24.11 -8.78
N SER A 303 -25.52 -23.95 -7.78
CA SER A 303 -25.27 -24.49 -6.43
C SER A 303 -25.26 -26.01 -6.35
N LYS A 304 -25.81 -26.73 -7.34
CA LYS A 304 -25.75 -28.20 -7.38
C LYS A 304 -24.37 -28.70 -7.78
N THR A 305 -23.66 -27.96 -8.62
CA THR A 305 -22.31 -28.31 -9.10
C THR A 305 -21.21 -27.57 -8.35
N ILE A 306 -21.51 -26.39 -7.81
CA ILE A 306 -20.62 -25.54 -7.03
C ILE A 306 -21.36 -25.08 -5.76
N PRO A 307 -21.47 -25.94 -4.73
CA PRO A 307 -22.23 -25.61 -3.53
C PRO A 307 -21.59 -24.47 -2.70
N GLN A 308 -20.26 -24.33 -2.77
CA GLN A 308 -19.48 -23.31 -2.08
C GLN A 308 -18.37 -22.76 -3.00
N ALA A 309 -18.15 -21.45 -2.96
CA ALA A 309 -17.05 -20.80 -3.66
C ALA A 309 -16.66 -19.45 -3.06
N ASN A 310 -15.40 -19.07 -3.26
CA ASN A 310 -14.90 -17.72 -3.06
C ASN A 310 -15.25 -16.88 -4.30
N ILE A 311 -16.14 -15.90 -4.16
CA ILE A 311 -16.62 -15.10 -5.29
C ILE A 311 -15.89 -13.76 -5.35
N THR A 312 -15.34 -13.43 -6.53
CA THR A 312 -14.76 -12.11 -6.83
C THR A 312 -15.53 -11.46 -7.97
N VAL A 313 -15.90 -10.19 -7.81
CA VAL A 313 -16.61 -9.40 -8.82
C VAL A 313 -15.68 -8.34 -9.40
N ARG A 314 -15.61 -8.28 -10.73
CA ARG A 314 -14.79 -7.33 -11.47
C ARG A 314 -15.51 -6.88 -12.74
N ASN A 315 -15.93 -5.61 -12.79
CA ASN A 315 -16.73 -5.07 -13.89
C ASN A 315 -17.92 -5.98 -14.21
N PHE A 316 -18.89 -6.06 -13.29
CA PHE A 316 -20.05 -6.94 -13.41
C PHE A 316 -21.28 -6.23 -12.83
N PRO A 317 -22.49 -6.46 -13.36
CA PRO A 317 -23.69 -5.72 -12.93
C PRO A 317 -24.21 -6.08 -11.52
N LEU A 318 -23.69 -7.13 -10.90
CA LEU A 318 -24.17 -7.62 -9.60
C LEU A 318 -23.06 -7.58 -8.56
N SER A 319 -23.44 -7.27 -7.32
CA SER A 319 -22.56 -7.41 -6.17
C SER A 319 -22.31 -8.88 -5.84
N VAL A 320 -21.29 -9.15 -5.00
CA VAL A 320 -21.05 -10.50 -4.46
C VAL A 320 -22.29 -11.00 -3.72
N GLU A 321 -22.93 -10.15 -2.92
CA GLU A 321 -24.13 -10.50 -2.14
C GLU A 321 -25.30 -10.88 -3.06
N ASP A 322 -25.55 -10.10 -4.11
CA ASP A 322 -26.62 -10.38 -5.07
C ASP A 322 -26.36 -11.65 -5.88
N LEU A 323 -25.11 -11.90 -6.27
CA LEU A 323 -24.71 -13.14 -6.91
C LEU A 323 -24.95 -14.34 -6.00
N ARG A 324 -24.60 -14.25 -4.71
CA ARG A 324 -24.87 -15.31 -3.74
C ARG A 324 -26.37 -15.57 -3.58
N LYS A 325 -27.18 -14.52 -3.46
CA LYS A 325 -28.65 -14.65 -3.39
C LYS A 325 -29.23 -15.34 -4.62
N ARG A 326 -28.77 -14.99 -5.82
CA ARG A 326 -29.28 -15.54 -7.09
C ARG A 326 -28.82 -16.97 -7.36
N THR A 327 -27.56 -17.28 -7.06
CA THR A 327 -26.94 -18.58 -7.35
C THR A 327 -27.10 -19.60 -6.22
N LYS A 328 -27.39 -19.13 -4.99
CA LYS A 328 -27.45 -19.92 -3.75
C LYS A 328 -26.14 -20.62 -3.39
N ILE A 329 -25.00 -20.03 -3.79
CA ILE A 329 -23.67 -20.55 -3.49
C ILE A 329 -23.20 -20.03 -2.12
N ALA A 330 -22.79 -20.94 -1.25
CA ALA A 330 -22.24 -20.63 0.07
C ALA A 330 -20.81 -20.05 -0.03
N ASP A 331 -20.40 -19.35 1.02
CA ASP A 331 -19.06 -18.77 1.09
C ASP A 331 -17.99 -19.83 1.42
N GLY A 332 -16.77 -19.63 0.92
CA GLY A 332 -15.62 -20.50 1.18
C GLY A 332 -15.43 -21.67 0.21
N GLY A 333 -14.67 -22.67 0.67
CA GLY A 333 -14.24 -23.82 -0.14
C GLY A 333 -12.99 -23.57 -1.00
N HIS A 334 -12.71 -24.50 -1.90
CA HIS A 334 -11.51 -24.48 -2.76
C HIS A 334 -11.77 -23.91 -4.16
N VAL A 335 -13.04 -23.69 -4.53
CA VAL A 335 -13.42 -23.12 -5.82
C VAL A 335 -13.38 -21.60 -5.73
N TYR A 336 -12.87 -20.99 -6.79
CA TYR A 336 -12.91 -19.54 -7.01
C TYR A 336 -13.83 -19.25 -8.20
N LEU A 337 -14.73 -18.29 -8.04
CA LEU A 337 -15.62 -17.83 -9.10
C LEU A 337 -15.39 -16.34 -9.34
N PHE A 338 -14.94 -16.01 -10.55
CA PHE A 338 -14.77 -14.64 -11.00
C PHE A 338 -15.93 -14.24 -11.89
N ALA A 339 -16.76 -13.30 -11.41
CA ALA A 339 -17.81 -12.70 -12.22
C ALA A 339 -17.24 -11.46 -12.92
N THR A 340 -17.21 -11.49 -14.25
CA THR A 340 -16.58 -10.42 -15.04
C THR A 340 -17.20 -10.21 -16.42
N THR A 341 -16.74 -9.17 -17.10
CA THR A 341 -17.12 -8.81 -18.47
C THR A 341 -15.93 -8.98 -19.40
N LEU A 342 -16.15 -9.63 -20.53
CA LEU A 342 -15.18 -9.84 -21.60
C LEU A 342 -15.15 -8.64 -22.57
N ALA A 343 -14.20 -8.62 -23.50
CA ALA A 343 -14.01 -7.50 -24.43
C ALA A 343 -15.23 -7.23 -25.33
N ASP A 344 -15.98 -8.26 -25.70
CA ASP A 344 -17.23 -8.17 -26.49
C ASP A 344 -18.47 -7.79 -25.65
N GLY A 345 -18.31 -7.57 -24.35
CA GLY A 345 -19.39 -7.22 -23.44
C GLY A 345 -20.12 -8.42 -22.82
N GLU A 346 -19.75 -9.65 -23.17
CA GLU A 346 -20.34 -10.85 -22.56
C GLU A 346 -20.03 -10.90 -21.05
N LYS A 347 -21.07 -11.21 -20.27
CA LYS A 347 -20.98 -11.38 -18.82
C LYS A 347 -20.76 -12.86 -18.52
N VAL A 348 -19.67 -13.19 -17.83
CA VAL A 348 -19.31 -14.58 -17.55
C VAL A 348 -19.00 -14.82 -16.08
N LEU A 349 -19.16 -16.07 -15.66
CA LEU A 349 -18.56 -16.61 -14.43
C LEU A 349 -17.41 -17.53 -14.83
N VAL A 350 -16.19 -17.17 -14.45
CA VAL A 350 -15.00 -18.00 -14.65
C VAL A 350 -14.77 -18.82 -13.39
N ARG A 351 -14.90 -20.14 -13.51
CA ARG A 351 -14.61 -21.11 -12.45
C ARG A 351 -13.13 -21.44 -12.49
N CYS A 352 -12.49 -21.31 -11.33
CA CYS A 352 -11.08 -21.55 -11.20
C CYS A 352 -10.73 -22.34 -9.92
N SER A 353 -9.52 -22.90 -9.95
CA SER A 353 -8.78 -23.46 -8.83
C SER A 353 -7.46 -22.69 -8.66
N LYS A 354 -6.84 -22.76 -7.47
CA LYS A 354 -5.50 -22.16 -7.28
C LYS A 354 -4.50 -22.84 -8.24
N ALA A 355 -3.69 -22.03 -8.91
CA ALA A 355 -2.62 -22.50 -9.80
C ALA A 355 -1.40 -23.01 -9.01
#